data_AF-A0A8G0RBK2-F1
#
_entry.id   AF-A0A8G0RBK2-F1
#
_cell.length_a   1.000
_cell.length_b   1.000
_cell.length_c   1.000
_cell.angle_alpha   90.00
_cell.angle_beta   90.00
_cell.angle_gamma   90.00
#
_symmetry.space_group_name_H-M   'P 1'
#
loop_
_entity.id
_entity.type
_entity.pdbx_description
1 polymer ?
#
loop_
_entity_poly.entity_id
_entity_poly.type
_entity_poly.pdbx_seq_one_letter_code
_entity_poly.pdbx_strand_id
1 'polypeptide(L)'
;ADLTIMEEASELVHRIKKGGPLPLITSCSPGWVKFCEHFFPDFLDNLSTCKSPMSMHSAVVKTYYAQKMGIDPRNIYSVAAMCCTAKKFEAERPELGTPDYPHTDAVITTRELIWMIKSAGINFKELEDEDFDHPLGESSGAGTIFGA
;
A
#
# COMPACT_ATOMS: atom_id res chain seq x y z
N ALA A 1 2.35 3.90 5.84
CA ALA A 1 2.22 5.04 4.91
C ALA A 1 3.47 5.92 4.88
N ASP A 2 4.28 5.93 5.95
CA ASP A 2 5.50 6.74 6.04
C ASP A 2 6.48 6.57 4.88
N LEU A 3 6.67 5.34 4.38
CA LEU A 3 7.54 5.10 3.23
C LEU A 3 7.05 5.84 1.97
N THR A 4 5.75 5.88 1.73
CA THR A 4 5.18 6.65 0.61
C THR A 4 5.45 8.13 0.77
N ILE A 5 5.33 8.68 1.98
CA ILE A 5 5.63 10.08 2.25
C ILE A 5 7.11 10.38 2.04
N MET A 6 8.02 9.51 2.49
CA MET A 6 9.45 9.67 2.29
C MET A 6 9.81 9.77 0.80
N GLU A 7 9.27 8.88 -0.03
CA GLU A 7 9.52 8.88 -1.47
C GLU A 7 8.83 10.05 -2.17
N GLU A 8 7.55 10.29 -1.90
CA GLU A 8 6.74 11.29 -2.61
C GLU A 8 7.16 12.72 -2.27
N ALA A 9 7.55 12.98 -1.02
CA ALA A 9 8.14 14.25 -0.62
C ALA A 9 9.52 14.46 -1.28
N SER A 10 10.34 13.41 -1.36
CA SER A 10 11.63 13.47 -2.03
C SER A 10 11.48 13.72 -3.53
N GLU A 11 10.51 13.08 -4.17
CA GLU A 11 10.14 13.29 -5.57
C GLU A 11 9.68 14.73 -5.80
N LEU A 12 8.82 15.27 -4.95
CA LEU A 12 8.37 16.66 -5.04
C LEU A 12 9.55 17.63 -4.97
N VAL A 13 10.42 17.47 -3.97
CA VAL A 13 11.62 18.31 -3.82
C VAL A 13 12.52 18.20 -5.04
N HIS A 14 12.67 16.99 -5.60
CA HIS A 14 13.44 16.76 -6.81
C HIS A 14 12.85 17.53 -8.01
N ARG A 15 11.55 17.36 -8.30
CA ARG A 15 10.88 18.02 -9.43
C ARG A 15 10.94 19.55 -9.31
N ILE A 16 10.83 20.10 -8.09
CA ILE A 16 10.99 21.54 -7.85
C ILE A 16 12.42 22.01 -8.12
N LYS A 17 13.44 21.27 -7.66
CA LYS A 17 14.85 21.72 -7.75
C LYS A 17 15.51 21.45 -9.10
N LYS A 18 15.13 20.37 -9.77
CA LYS A 18 15.80 19.87 -10.98
C LYS A 18 14.94 20.03 -12.24
N GLY A 19 13.71 20.50 -12.07
CA GLY A 19 12.71 20.51 -13.13
C GLY A 19 12.04 19.15 -13.26
N GLY A 20 10.83 19.17 -13.79
CA GLY A 20 9.98 18.00 -13.96
C GLY A 20 8.54 18.44 -14.19
N PRO A 21 7.67 17.53 -14.64
CA PRO A 21 6.26 17.82 -14.83
C PRO A 21 5.63 18.20 -13.49
N LEU A 22 5.08 19.42 -13.45
CA LEU A 22 4.32 19.98 -12.35
C LEU A 22 2.92 20.38 -12.86
N PRO A 23 1.87 20.27 -12.04
CA PRO A 23 1.88 19.88 -10.62
C PRO A 23 2.22 18.40 -10.40
N LEU A 24 2.80 18.05 -9.25
CA LEU A 24 2.89 16.65 -8.81
C LEU A 24 1.52 16.23 -8.26
N ILE A 25 0.97 15.15 -8.78
CA ILE A 25 -0.32 14.61 -8.38
C ILE A 25 -0.13 13.27 -7.69
N THR A 26 -0.77 13.07 -6.55
CA THR A 26 -0.64 11.82 -5.76
C THR A 26 -1.12 10.60 -6.55
N SER A 27 -0.50 9.43 -6.30
CA SER A 27 -0.80 8.16 -6.99
C SER A 27 -1.38 7.07 -6.07
N CYS A 28 -1.61 7.37 -4.79
CA CYS A 28 -1.96 6.37 -3.78
C CYS A 28 -3.39 5.81 -3.87
N SER A 29 -4.30 6.51 -4.56
CA SER A 29 -5.69 6.11 -4.78
C SER A 29 -5.84 5.41 -6.14
N PRO A 30 -6.14 4.10 -6.18
CA PRO A 30 -6.26 3.38 -7.44
C PRO A 30 -7.43 3.86 -8.29
N GLY A 31 -8.51 4.35 -7.67
CA GLY A 31 -9.63 4.97 -8.39
C GLY A 31 -9.21 6.25 -9.11
N TRP A 32 -8.38 7.08 -8.46
CA TRP A 32 -7.83 8.28 -9.08
C TRP A 32 -6.87 7.95 -10.23
N VAL A 33 -5.94 7.02 -10.02
CA VAL A 33 -5.02 6.56 -11.07
C VAL A 33 -5.81 6.06 -12.28
N LYS A 34 -6.85 5.23 -12.05
CA LYS A 34 -7.68 4.70 -13.12
C LYS A 34 -8.47 5.79 -13.85
N PHE A 35 -8.95 6.79 -13.13
CA PHE A 35 -9.61 7.95 -13.73
C PHE A 35 -8.64 8.75 -14.61
N CYS A 36 -7.41 9.00 -14.15
CA CYS A 36 -6.38 9.69 -14.92
C CYS A 36 -6.03 8.91 -16.20
N GLU A 37 -5.83 7.59 -16.10
CA GLU A 37 -5.54 6.72 -17.26
C GLU A 37 -6.59 6.81 -18.38
N HIS A 38 -7.87 6.98 -18.04
CA HIS A 38 -8.95 7.00 -19.04
C HIS A 38 -9.29 8.39 -19.56
N PHE A 39 -9.31 9.38 -18.67
CA PHE A 39 -9.89 10.69 -18.98
C PHE A 39 -8.84 11.79 -19.13
N PHE A 40 -7.64 11.59 -18.57
CA PHE A 40 -6.59 12.60 -18.52
C PHE A 40 -5.20 11.97 -18.78
N PRO A 41 -5.00 11.26 -19.91
CA PRO A 41 -3.73 10.59 -20.20
C PRO A 41 -2.55 11.57 -20.29
N ASP A 42 -2.81 12.82 -20.69
CA ASP A 42 -1.79 13.88 -20.76
C ASP A 42 -1.19 14.24 -19.38
N PHE A 43 -1.86 13.86 -18.28
CA PHE A 43 -1.40 14.09 -16.91
C PHE A 43 -0.73 12.86 -16.27
N LEU A 44 -0.50 11.78 -17.02
CA LEU A 44 0.14 10.57 -16.46
C LEU A 44 1.55 10.85 -15.94
N ASP A 45 2.32 11.70 -16.63
CA ASP A 45 3.66 12.10 -16.19
C ASP A 45 3.64 13.00 -14.95
N ASN A 46 2.49 13.63 -14.67
CA ASN A 46 2.27 14.42 -13.46
C ASN A 46 1.93 13.55 -12.24
N LEU A 47 1.54 12.28 -12.43
CA LEU A 47 1.35 11.37 -11.31
C LEU A 47 2.70 11.09 -10.63
N SER A 48 2.63 10.97 -9.31
CA SER A 48 3.71 10.50 -8.45
C SER A 48 4.12 9.10 -8.86
N THR A 49 5.43 8.89 -8.97
CA THR A 49 6.01 7.58 -9.31
C THR A 49 5.96 6.62 -8.13
N CYS A 50 5.58 7.12 -6.95
CA CYS A 50 5.44 6.33 -5.75
C CYS A 50 4.34 5.27 -5.90
N LYS A 51 4.62 4.06 -5.39
CA LYS A 51 3.58 3.07 -5.11
C LYS A 51 2.70 3.55 -3.94
N SER A 52 1.48 3.03 -3.86
CA SER A 52 0.63 3.30 -2.69
C SER A 52 1.19 2.67 -1.41
N PRO A 53 0.75 3.11 -0.20
CA PRO A 53 1.20 2.53 1.06
C PRO A 53 1.04 1.01 1.16
N MET A 54 -0.07 0.47 0.64
CA MET A 54 -0.31 -0.98 0.58
C MET A 54 0.75 -1.67 -0.25
N SER A 55 0.94 -1.20 -1.48
CA SER A 55 1.83 -1.81 -2.46
C SER A 55 3.31 -1.66 -2.07
N MET A 56 3.68 -0.54 -1.45
CA MET A 56 5.01 -0.35 -0.86
C MET A 56 5.26 -1.29 0.31
N HIS A 57 4.32 -1.39 1.25
CA HIS A 57 4.49 -2.24 2.43
C HIS A 57 4.64 -3.71 2.04
N SER A 58 3.76 -4.22 1.19
CA SER A 58 3.84 -5.58 0.66
C SER A 58 5.17 -5.87 -0.07
N ALA A 59 5.69 -4.91 -0.83
CA ALA A 59 6.99 -5.05 -1.49
C ALA A 59 8.13 -5.15 -0.46
N VAL A 60 8.11 -4.33 0.59
CA VAL A 60 9.11 -4.38 1.68
C VAL A 60 9.03 -5.69 2.46
N VAL A 61 7.82 -6.20 2.72
CA VAL A 61 7.61 -7.50 3.38
C VAL A 61 8.25 -8.64 2.56
N LYS A 62 7.98 -8.71 1.25
CA LYS A 62 8.51 -9.78 0.40
C LYS A 62 9.96 -9.59 -0.06
N THR A 63 10.62 -8.49 0.33
CA THR A 63 12.03 -8.24 -0.02
C THR A 63 12.87 -8.11 1.24
N TYR A 64 12.86 -6.94 1.88
CA TYR A 64 13.65 -6.64 3.06
C TYR A 64 13.36 -7.58 4.22
N TYR A 65 12.08 -7.79 4.57
CA TYR A 65 11.72 -8.66 5.69
C TYR A 65 12.00 -10.13 5.39
N ALA A 66 11.62 -10.61 4.20
CA ALA A 66 11.94 -11.97 3.74
C ALA A 66 13.45 -12.27 3.83
N GLN A 67 14.29 -11.36 3.34
CA GLN A 67 15.75 -11.49 3.43
C GLN A 67 16.23 -11.48 4.88
N LYS A 68 15.73 -10.56 5.71
CA LYS A 68 16.15 -10.43 7.12
C LYS A 68 15.79 -11.66 7.95
N MET A 69 14.65 -12.29 7.66
CA MET A 69 14.16 -13.48 8.36
C MET A 69 14.63 -14.80 7.73
N GLY A 70 15.32 -14.76 6.59
CA GLY A 70 15.74 -15.97 5.87
C GLY A 70 14.57 -16.77 5.29
N ILE A 71 13.47 -16.11 4.95
CA ILE A 71 12.25 -16.73 4.41
C ILE A 71 12.26 -16.57 2.89
N ASP A 72 11.96 -17.63 2.15
CA ASP A 72 11.69 -17.53 0.72
C ASP A 72 10.45 -16.65 0.50
N PRO A 73 10.53 -15.55 -0.28
CA PRO A 73 9.39 -14.66 -0.53
C PRO A 73 8.14 -15.37 -1.05
N ARG A 74 8.29 -16.50 -1.74
CA ARG A 74 7.18 -17.33 -2.25
C ARG A 74 6.39 -18.03 -1.15
N ASN A 75 6.98 -18.16 0.04
CA ASN A 75 6.33 -18.71 1.22
C ASN A 75 5.63 -17.63 2.06
N ILE A 76 5.70 -16.36 1.66
CA ILE A 76 5.01 -15.27 2.34
C ILE A 76 3.69 -14.97 1.62
N TYR A 77 2.59 -15.05 2.35
CA TYR A 77 1.27 -14.64 1.90
C TYR A 77 0.86 -13.33 2.57
N SER A 78 0.97 -12.21 1.83
CA SER A 78 0.66 -10.86 2.28
C SER A 78 -0.81 -10.52 2.05
N VAL A 79 -1.55 -10.27 3.13
CA VAL A 79 -2.96 -9.88 3.09
C VAL A 79 -3.13 -8.46 3.60
N ALA A 80 -3.78 -7.62 2.80
CA ALA A 80 -4.07 -6.24 3.17
C ALA A 80 -5.55 -6.06 3.54
N ALA A 81 -5.82 -5.56 4.76
CA ALA A 81 -7.15 -5.10 5.15
C ALA A 81 -7.35 -3.64 4.75
N MET A 82 -8.34 -3.36 3.90
CA MET A 82 -8.53 -2.05 3.27
C MET A 82 -9.97 -1.54 3.39
N CYS A 83 -10.14 -0.23 3.47
CA CYS A 83 -11.46 0.42 3.39
C CYS A 83 -11.98 0.60 1.95
N CYS A 84 -11.23 0.12 0.95
CA CYS A 84 -11.46 0.40 -0.46
C CYS A 84 -11.56 -0.90 -1.29
N THR A 85 -12.56 -0.99 -2.17
CA THR A 85 -12.71 -2.11 -3.12
C THR A 85 -11.71 -2.03 -4.27
N ALA A 86 -11.38 -0.82 -4.74
CA ALA A 86 -10.42 -0.62 -5.83
C ALA A 86 -8.98 -1.05 -5.47
N LYS A 87 -8.67 -1.23 -4.17
CA LYS A 87 -7.38 -1.81 -3.74
C LYS A 87 -7.23 -3.28 -4.16
N LYS A 88 -8.32 -4.03 -4.32
CA LYS A 88 -8.27 -5.39 -4.91
C LYS A 88 -7.71 -5.33 -6.34
N PHE A 89 -8.23 -4.41 -7.16
CA PHE A 89 -7.72 -4.18 -8.52
C PHE A 89 -6.25 -3.72 -8.52
N GLU A 90 -5.85 -2.84 -7.60
CA GLU A 90 -4.45 -2.42 -7.50
C GLU A 90 -3.52 -3.61 -7.23
N ALA A 91 -3.87 -4.50 -6.30
CA ALA A 91 -3.05 -5.67 -5.96
C ALA A 91 -2.87 -6.64 -7.13
N GLU A 92 -3.82 -6.67 -8.07
CA GLU A 92 -3.79 -7.53 -9.26
C GLU A 92 -2.99 -6.94 -10.44
N ARG A 93 -2.50 -5.69 -10.33
CA ARG A 93 -1.70 -5.08 -11.40
C ARG A 93 -0.37 -5.82 -11.56
N PRO A 94 -0.05 -6.36 -12.74
CA PRO A 94 1.14 -7.20 -12.94
C PRO A 94 2.46 -6.44 -12.65
N GLU A 95 2.48 -5.13 -12.88
CA GLU A 95 3.62 -4.26 -12.57
C GLU A 95 3.85 -4.02 -11.06
N LEU A 96 2.90 -4.39 -10.20
CA LEU A 96 3.00 -4.27 -8.75
C LEU A 96 3.46 -5.57 -8.08
N GLY A 97 3.94 -6.55 -8.84
CA GLY A 97 4.53 -7.80 -8.36
C GLY A 97 5.94 -8.06 -8.91
N THR A 98 6.34 -9.33 -8.85
CA THR A 98 7.46 -9.90 -9.60
C THR A 98 6.92 -10.84 -10.67
N PRO A 99 7.72 -11.27 -11.65
CA PRO A 99 7.30 -12.29 -12.61
C PRO A 99 6.84 -13.62 -11.98
N ASP A 100 7.35 -13.94 -10.78
CA ASP A 100 7.10 -15.23 -10.12
C ASP A 100 5.96 -15.17 -9.10
N TYR A 101 5.71 -14.01 -8.48
CA TYR A 101 4.70 -13.84 -7.43
C TYR A 101 4.26 -12.37 -7.26
N PRO A 102 3.00 -12.11 -6.87
CA PRO A 102 2.54 -10.77 -6.53
C PRO A 102 3.16 -10.29 -5.22
N HIS A 103 3.31 -8.98 -5.03
CA HIS A 103 3.72 -8.45 -3.73
C HIS A 103 2.57 -8.53 -2.71
N THR A 104 1.34 -8.18 -3.10
CA THR A 104 0.13 -8.29 -2.27
C THR A 104 -0.70 -9.46 -2.78
N ASP A 105 -0.88 -10.50 -1.98
CA ASP A 105 -1.56 -11.73 -2.42
C ASP A 105 -3.07 -11.64 -2.30
N ALA A 106 -3.57 -10.93 -1.29
CA ALA A 106 -5.00 -10.71 -1.11
C ALA A 106 -5.30 -9.34 -0.51
N VAL A 107 -6.46 -8.80 -0.88
CA VAL A 107 -7.03 -7.61 -0.25
C VAL A 107 -8.42 -7.95 0.25
N ILE A 108 -8.63 -7.76 1.55
CA ILE A 108 -9.94 -7.91 2.20
C ILE A 108 -10.46 -6.54 2.61
N THR A 109 -11.76 -6.31 2.39
CA THR A 109 -12.40 -5.08 2.82
C THR A 109 -12.65 -5.09 4.32
N THR A 110 -12.86 -3.92 4.92
CA THR A 110 -13.32 -3.80 6.32
C THR A 110 -14.54 -4.68 6.60
N ARG A 111 -15.47 -4.80 5.64
CA ARG A 111 -16.67 -5.65 5.79
C ARG A 111 -16.32 -7.14 5.81
N GLU A 112 -15.44 -7.58 4.92
CA GLU A 112 -14.97 -8.98 4.87
C GLU A 112 -14.22 -9.35 6.16
N LEU A 113 -13.35 -8.46 6.67
CA LEU A 113 -12.65 -8.66 7.94
C LEU A 113 -13.62 -8.76 9.13
N ILE A 114 -14.59 -7.85 9.24
CA ILE A 114 -15.61 -7.89 10.30
C ILE A 114 -16.40 -9.20 10.23
N TRP A 115 -16.74 -9.67 9.04
CA TRP A 115 -17.46 -10.92 8.87
C TRP A 115 -16.62 -12.13 9.26
N MET A 116 -15.32 -12.14 8.93
CA MET A 116 -14.38 -13.18 9.36
C MET A 116 -14.26 -13.26 10.88
N ILE A 117 -14.07 -12.12 11.56
CA ILE A 117 -13.99 -12.04 13.03
C ILE A 117 -15.27 -12.61 13.68
N LYS A 118 -16.44 -12.18 13.20
CA LYS A 118 -17.73 -12.68 13.71
C LYS A 118 -17.94 -14.18 13.47
N SER A 119 -17.54 -14.66 12.29
CA SER A 119 -17.70 -16.07 11.91
C SER A 119 -16.77 -16.99 12.70
N ALA A 120 -15.63 -16.47 13.17
CA ALA A 120 -14.73 -17.16 14.08
C ALA A 120 -15.22 -17.18 15.54
N GLY A 121 -16.34 -16.53 15.86
CA GLY A 121 -16.86 -16.46 17.23
C GLY A 121 -16.09 -15.51 18.15
N ILE A 122 -15.25 -14.62 17.59
CA ILE A 122 -14.42 -13.70 18.37
C ILE A 122 -15.26 -12.50 18.84
N ASN A 123 -15.28 -12.25 20.16
CA ASN A 123 -15.84 -11.04 20.71
C ASN A 123 -14.81 -9.90 20.68
N PHE A 124 -14.74 -9.21 19.55
CA PHE A 124 -13.73 -8.17 19.30
C PHE A 124 -13.68 -7.06 20.36
N LYS A 125 -14.80 -6.78 21.05
CA LYS A 125 -14.88 -5.72 22.07
C LYS A 125 -14.21 -6.08 23.40
N GLU A 126 -13.95 -7.37 23.61
CA GLU A 126 -13.36 -7.90 24.85
C GLU A 126 -11.90 -8.31 24.67
N LEU A 127 -11.32 -8.07 23.49
CA LEU A 127 -9.90 -8.32 23.26
C LEU A 127 -9.05 -7.29 24.02
N GLU A 128 -7.93 -7.76 24.57
CA GLU A 128 -6.90 -6.88 25.10
C GLU A 128 -6.13 -6.23 23.95
N ASP A 129 -5.60 -5.03 24.20
CA ASP A 129 -4.76 -4.35 23.23
C ASP A 129 -3.40 -5.07 23.14
N GLU A 130 -2.90 -5.24 21.91
CA GLU A 130 -1.59 -5.83 21.63
C GLU A 130 -0.79 -4.90 20.70
N ASP A 131 0.53 -4.96 20.81
CA ASP A 131 1.45 -4.22 19.93
C ASP A 131 1.55 -4.87 18.55
N PHE A 132 1.82 -4.06 17.53
CA PHE A 132 2.11 -4.55 16.18
C PHE A 132 3.52 -5.17 16.08
N ASP A 133 3.72 -6.06 15.11
CA ASP A 133 5.00 -6.74 14.90
C ASP A 133 6.14 -5.79 14.47
N HIS A 134 7.29 -5.88 15.14
CA HIS A 134 8.52 -5.19 14.69
C HIS A 134 9.24 -5.95 13.57
N PRO A 135 9.92 -5.27 12.63
CA PRO A 135 10.11 -3.82 12.55
C PRO A 135 9.10 -3.09 11.66
N LEU A 136 8.12 -3.79 11.07
CA LEU A 136 7.26 -3.22 10.02
C LEU A 136 5.90 -2.70 10.51
N GLY A 137 5.55 -2.94 11.77
CA GLY A 137 4.29 -2.53 12.40
C GLY A 137 4.28 -1.11 12.96
N GLU A 138 5.45 -0.44 13.05
CA GLU A 138 5.53 0.94 13.51
C GLU A 138 4.99 1.92 12.47
N SER A 139 4.26 2.95 12.91
CA SER A 139 3.78 4.06 12.06
C SER A 139 3.92 5.40 12.79
N SER A 140 4.34 6.43 12.05
CA SER A 140 4.32 7.81 12.52
C SER A 140 2.90 8.40 12.48
N GLY A 141 2.69 9.51 13.18
CA GLY A 141 1.42 10.25 13.15
C GLY A 141 1.05 10.80 11.76
N ALA A 142 2.04 11.06 10.89
CA ALA A 142 1.79 11.46 9.50
C ALA A 142 1.21 10.29 8.68
N GLY A 143 1.65 9.06 8.96
CA GLY A 143 1.08 7.85 8.38
C GLY A 143 -0.33 7.55 8.90
N THR A 144 -0.62 7.86 10.16
CA THR A 144 -1.92 7.60 10.79
C THR A 144 -3.06 8.40 10.15
N ILE A 145 -2.82 9.65 9.75
CA ILE A 145 -3.85 10.53 9.17
C ILE A 145 -4.12 10.28 7.68
N PHE A 146 -3.46 9.30 7.05
CA PHE A 146 -3.57 9.03 5.61
C PHE A 146 -5.00 8.66 5.15
N GLY A 147 -5.82 8.14 6.07
CA GLY A 147 -7.20 7.73 5.79
C GLY A 147 -8.27 8.79 6.04
N ALA A 148 -7.89 10.02 6.40
CA ALA A 148 -8.80 11.13 6.69
C ALA A 148 -9.41 11.77 5.42
#